data_AF-A0A382BM79-F1
#
_entry.id   AF-A0A382BM79-F1
#
_cell.length_a   1.000
_cell.length_b   1.000
_cell.length_c   1.000
_cell.angle_alpha   90.00
_cell.angle_beta   90.00
_cell.angle_gamma   90.00
#
_symmetry.space_group_name_H-M   'P 1'
#
loop_
_entity.id
_entity.type
_entity.pdbx_description
1 polymer ?
#
loop_
_entity_poly.entity_id
_entity_poly.type
_entity_poly.pdbx_seq_one_letter_code
_entity_poly.pdbx_strand_id
1 'polypeptide(L)'
;MGIYGVITRKNAVAILMGIELILNSANINFIAFNRFGGMDNLDGHVFSIFVIVLAAAEAAVALAIVINLFKNVGSVDVDNADLLQG
;
A
#
# COMPACT_ATOMS: atom_id res chain seq x y z
N MET A 1 -9.26 6.86 -5.00
CA MET A 1 -9.85 5.52 -4.77
C MET A 1 -9.15 4.72 -3.68
N GLY A 2 -7.81 4.67 -3.66
CA GLY A 2 -7.08 3.90 -2.62
C GLY A 2 -7.42 4.27 -1.18
N ILE A 3 -7.46 5.57 -0.84
CA ILE A 3 -7.87 6.06 0.50
C ILE A 3 -9.26 5.55 0.89
N TYR A 4 -10.22 5.60 -0.04
CA TYR A 4 -11.56 5.07 0.20
C TYR A 4 -11.53 3.56 0.48
N GLY A 5 -10.71 2.81 -0.26
CA GLY A 5 -10.47 1.38 0.00
C GLY A 5 -9.88 1.12 1.39
N VAL A 6 -8.91 1.92 1.82
CA VAL A 6 -8.29 1.80 3.15
C VAL A 6 -9.31 2.03 4.27
N ILE A 7 -10.18 3.03 4.13
CA ILE A 7 -11.12 3.42 5.19
C ILE A 7 -12.35 2.50 5.24
N THR A 8 -12.83 2.00 4.10
CA THR A 8 -14.13 1.31 4.03
C THR A 8 -14.03 -0.22 4.06
N ARG A 9 -12.84 -0.78 3.83
CA ARG A 9 -12.65 -2.23 3.82
C ARG A 9 -12.24 -2.72 5.19
N LYS A 10 -12.84 -3.83 5.60
CA LYS A 10 -12.49 -4.56 6.84
C LYS A 10 -11.54 -5.73 6.57
N ASN A 11 -11.54 -6.25 5.35
CA ASN A 11 -10.60 -7.29 4.97
C ASN A 11 -9.19 -6.69 4.86
N ALA A 12 -8.25 -7.20 5.64
CA ALA A 12 -6.88 -6.72 5.71
C ALA A 12 -6.19 -6.72 4.34
N VAL A 13 -6.39 -7.75 3.51
CA VAL A 13 -5.84 -7.81 2.14
C VAL A 13 -6.44 -6.72 1.25
N ALA A 14 -7.74 -6.45 1.40
CA ALA A 14 -8.39 -5.38 0.65
C ALA A 14 -7.91 -3.98 1.08
N ILE A 15 -7.57 -3.79 2.35
CA ILE A 15 -6.92 -2.56 2.84
C ILE A 15 -5.53 -2.42 2.19
N LEU A 16 -4.72 -3.49 2.15
CA LEU A 16 -3.41 -3.48 1.50
C LEU A 16 -3.53 -3.11 0.01
N MET A 17 -4.48 -3.67 -0.72
CA MET A 17 -4.74 -3.25 -2.11
C MET A 17 -5.09 -1.77 -2.23
N GLY A 18 -5.77 -1.19 -1.23
CA GLY A 18 -6.03 0.24 -1.15
C GLY A 18 -4.74 1.06 -1.04
N ILE A 19 -3.78 0.60 -0.24
CA ILE A 19 -2.46 1.23 -0.06
C ILE A 19 -1.65 1.15 -1.35
N GLU A 20 -1.60 -0.02 -2.01
CA GLU A 20 -0.92 -0.19 -3.30
C GLU A 20 -1.46 0.78 -4.37
N LEU A 21 -2.77 1.01 -4.40
CA LEU A 21 -3.39 1.99 -5.30
C LEU A 21 -2.95 3.44 -4.99
N ILE A 22 -2.70 3.78 -3.72
CA ILE A 22 -2.17 5.10 -3.33
C ILE A 22 -0.72 5.23 -3.82
N LEU A 23 0.13 4.22 -3.57
CA LEU A 23 1.52 4.24 -3.99
C LEU A 23 1.66 4.31 -5.52
N ASN A 24 0.84 3.57 -6.27
CA ASN A 24 0.81 3.65 -7.72
C ASN A 24 0.34 5.03 -8.22
N SER A 25 -0.65 5.63 -7.54
CA SER A 25 -1.08 7.00 -7.85
C SER A 25 0.06 8.01 -7.64
N ALA A 26 0.88 7.84 -6.59
CA ALA A 26 2.06 8.67 -6.36
C ALA A 26 3.11 8.49 -7.47
N ASN A 27 3.36 7.27 -7.93
CA ASN A 27 4.28 7.00 -9.05
C ASN A 27 3.86 7.67 -10.35
N ILE A 28 2.56 7.56 -10.69
CA ILE A 28 2.02 8.28 -11.85
C ILE A 28 2.26 9.78 -11.71
N ASN A 29 2.08 10.34 -10.50
CA ASN A 29 2.32 11.75 -10.25
C ASN A 29 3.80 12.14 -10.43
N PHE A 30 4.74 11.34 -9.92
CA PHE A 30 6.18 11.60 -10.11
C PHE A 30 6.58 11.58 -11.59
N ILE A 31 6.08 10.61 -12.36
CA ILE A 31 6.36 10.51 -13.79
C ILE A 31 5.68 11.67 -14.55
N ALA A 32 4.45 12.03 -14.18
CA ALA A 32 3.73 13.15 -14.79
C ALA A 32 4.45 14.48 -14.53
N PHE A 33 4.90 14.73 -13.30
CA PHE A 33 5.70 15.92 -12.99
C PHE A 33 7.02 15.93 -13.74
N ASN A 34 7.68 14.79 -13.90
CA ASN A 34 8.88 14.70 -14.73
C ASN A 34 8.59 15.10 -16.19
N ARG A 35 7.52 14.56 -16.76
CA ARG A 35 7.15 14.78 -18.17
C ARG A 35 6.60 16.17 -18.47
N PHE A 36 5.75 16.71 -17.58
CA PHE A 36 5.00 17.95 -17.83
C PHE A 36 5.52 19.15 -17.03
N GLY A 37 6.35 18.93 -16.01
CA GLY A 37 6.90 19.99 -15.14
C GLY A 37 8.17 20.65 -15.67
N GLY A 38 8.66 20.27 -16.86
CA GLY A 38 9.88 20.84 -17.44
C GLY A 38 11.17 20.36 -16.75
N MET A 39 11.14 19.19 -16.11
CA MET A 39 12.31 18.58 -15.49
C MET A 39 13.11 17.86 -16.58
N ASP A 40 14.30 18.37 -16.94
CA ASP A 40 15.16 17.72 -17.94
C ASP A 40 15.82 16.43 -17.42
N ASN A 41 15.88 16.27 -16.09
CA ASN A 41 16.46 15.11 -15.43
C ASN A 41 15.42 14.01 -15.20
N LEU A 42 15.84 12.74 -15.19
CA LEU A 42 14.98 11.56 -14.99
C LEU A 42 14.60 11.30 -13.51
N ASP A 43 14.63 12.31 -12.64
CA ASP A 43 14.47 12.16 -11.18
C ASP A 43 13.12 11.53 -10.79
N GLY A 44 12.03 11.88 -11.51
CA GLY A 44 10.71 11.31 -11.25
C GLY A 44 10.59 9.83 -11.62
N HIS A 45 11.35 9.38 -12.63
CA HIS A 45 11.45 7.96 -12.98
C HIS A 45 12.26 7.19 -11.93
N VAL A 46 13.39 7.74 -11.49
CA VAL A 46 14.22 7.12 -10.44
C VAL A 46 13.41 6.96 -9.15
N PHE A 47 12.72 8.02 -8.71
CA PHE A 47 11.91 7.97 -7.48
C PHE A 47 10.78 6.94 -7.59
N SER A 48 10.14 6.83 -8.76
CA SER A 48 9.07 5.85 -9.00
C SER A 48 9.57 4.40 -8.89
N ILE A 49 10.78 4.11 -9.38
CA ILE A 49 11.40 2.77 -9.21
C ILE A 49 11.65 2.47 -7.74
N PHE A 50 12.17 3.44 -6.97
CA PHE A 50 12.35 3.28 -5.53
C PHE A 50 11.03 2.98 -4.80
N VAL A 51 9.95 3.69 -5.15
CA VAL A 51 8.62 3.45 -4.56
C VAL A 51 8.10 2.05 -4.93
N ILE A 52 8.32 1.57 -6.17
CA ILE A 52 7.93 0.20 -6.56
C ILE A 52 8.67 -0.85 -5.72
N VAL A 53 9.98 -0.67 -5.49
CA VAL A 53 10.77 -1.58 -4.66
C VAL A 53 10.31 -1.52 -3.19
N LEU A 54 10.02 -0.33 -2.67
CA LEU A 54 9.47 -0.16 -1.33
C LEU A 54 8.11 -0.84 -1.18
N ALA A 55 7.21 -0.65 -2.15
CA ALA A 55 5.88 -1.27 -2.16
C ALA A 55 5.99 -2.80 -2.14
N ALA A 56 6.91 -3.38 -2.92
CA ALA A 56 7.14 -4.82 -2.92
C ALA A 56 7.62 -5.33 -1.54
N ALA A 57 8.50 -4.59 -0.87
CA ALA A 57 8.97 -4.93 0.47
C ALA A 57 7.85 -4.78 1.52
N GLU A 58 7.07 -3.70 1.45
CA GLU A 58 5.92 -3.45 2.31
C GLU A 58 4.88 -4.57 2.18
N ALA A 59 4.46 -4.91 0.95
CA ALA A 59 3.47 -5.94 0.68
C ALA A 59 3.91 -7.31 1.24
N ALA A 60 5.19 -7.66 1.15
CA ALA A 60 5.72 -8.89 1.71
C ALA A 60 5.61 -8.93 3.24
N VAL A 61 6.00 -7.84 3.93
CA VAL A 61 5.91 -7.73 5.39
C VAL A 61 4.46 -7.71 5.85
N ALA A 62 3.62 -6.92 5.20
CA ALA A 62 2.21 -6.80 5.53
C ALA A 62 1.46 -8.11 5.34
N LEU A 63 1.72 -8.84 4.25
CA LEU A 63 1.12 -10.16 4.03
C LEU A 63 1.59 -11.17 5.08
N ALA A 64 2.85 -11.14 5.50
CA ALA A 64 3.34 -11.98 6.60
C ALA A 64 2.58 -11.70 7.91
N ILE A 65 2.29 -10.43 8.21
CA ILE A 65 1.47 -10.03 9.36
C ILE A 65 0.04 -10.54 9.22
N VAL A 66 -0.60 -10.36 8.06
CA VAL A 66 -1.97 -10.83 7.80
C VAL A 66 -2.08 -12.34 7.93
N ILE A 67 -1.09 -13.10 7.44
CA ILE A 67 -1.05 -14.56 7.59
C ILE A 67 -0.90 -14.94 9.07
N ASN A 68 -0.04 -14.25 9.83
CA ASN A 68 0.11 -14.51 11.26
C ASN A 68 -1.19 -14.23 12.02
N LEU A 69 -1.84 -13.10 11.73
CA LEU A 69 -3.15 -12.75 12.29
C LEU A 69 -4.19 -13.83 11.98
N PHE A 70 -4.27 -14.27 10.72
CA PHE A 70 -5.19 -15.33 10.31
C PHE A 70 -4.93 -16.64 11.04
N LYS A 71 -3.66 -16.99 11.31
CA LYS A 71 -3.32 -18.20 12.08
C LYS A 71 -3.75 -18.12 13.54
N ASN A 72 -3.75 -16.92 14.14
CA ASN A 72 -4.08 -16.74 15.55
C ASN A 72 -5.58 -16.49 15.79
N VAL A 73 -6.23 -15.74 14.90
CA VAL A 73 -7.62 -15.28 15.03
C VAL A 73 -8.59 -16.07 14.14
N GLY A 74 -8.09 -16.74 13.10
CA GLY A 74 -8.90 -17.50 12.13
C GLY A 74 -9.64 -16.62 11.11
N SER A 75 -9.38 -15.30 11.08
CA SER A 75 -10.03 -14.34 10.19
C SER A 75 -9.05 -13.31 9.66
N VAL A 76 -9.30 -12.83 8.44
CA VAL A 76 -8.56 -11.71 7.80
C VAL A 76 -9.29 -10.37 7.96
N ASP A 77 -10.41 -10.37 8.66
CA ASP A 77 -11.16 -9.15 8.99
C ASP A 77 -10.50 -8.49 10.21
N VAL A 78 -10.08 -7.24 10.04
CA VAL A 78 -9.33 -6.47 11.05
C VAL A 78 -10.14 -6.17 12.30
N ASP A 79 -11.47 -6.16 12.22
CA ASP A 79 -12.33 -5.93 13.40
C ASP A 79 -12.32 -7.13 14.35
N ASN A 80 -11.96 -8.32 13.87
CA ASN A 80 -11.83 -9.51 14.73
C ASN A 80 -10.50 -9.55 15.50
N ALA A 81 -9.58 -8.60 15.25
CA ALA A 81 -8.33 -8.47 15.99
C ALA A 81 -8.50 -7.78 17.36
N ASP A 82 -9.67 -7.93 17.99
CA ASP A 82 -10.08 -7.26 19.24
C ASP A 82 -9.39 -7.79 20.51
N LEU A 83 -8.47 -8.76 20.37
CA LEU A 83 -7.69 -9.34 21.47
C LEU A 83 -6.78 -8.34 22.22
N LEU A 84 -6.68 -7.08 21.75
CA LEU A 84 -5.87 -6.01 22.33
C LEU A 84 -6.69 -4.81 22.86
N GLN A 85 -8.01 -4.96 23.00
CA GLN A 85 -8.81 -3.96 23.71
C GLN A 85 -8.58 -4.12 25.23
N GLY A 86 -7.80 -3.20 25.79
CA GLY A 86 -7.69 -3.02 27.26
C GLY A 86 -8.88 -2.27 27.83
#